data_AF-A0A929T253-F1
#
_entry.id   AF-A0A929T253-F1
#
_cell.length_a   1.000
_cell.length_b   1.000
_cell.length_c   1.000
_cell.angle_alpha   90.00
_cell.angle_beta   90.00
_cell.angle_gamma   90.00
#
_symmetry.space_group_name_H-M   'P 1'
#
loop_
_entity.id
_entity.type
_entity.pdbx_description
1 polymer ?
#
loop_
_entity_poly.entity_id
_entity_poly.type
_entity_poly.pdbx_seq_one_letter_code
_entity_poly.pdbx_strand_id
1 'polypeptide(L)'
;MILFELRGNEYMHDCPLLLKSGSLFEAGGTRHKYVVLVFRNLSMKKVISAEVELYAFDSGKIQVGGATTHHYAGETVGEGEEFGENEEIRLSYDRTAMFVPLLVNVTFEDGSMWKNANHTLFRPLPRQEEAAGIFPLPELMKQYQIEINEEAVYLPRQIGDLWLCACGEINTEESCRRCHATHEQVFRATDMDYFKTRLQERLQTEALQQELQEKKRRRRPFLILLALIVVLLALLSVFLLGKAGKSGARREETDSGAGRSKVASADASVSSRAATGGEESTSASAAAGGEASSRAAASVRSKEETASAGASLQKSGQESSGASTAVVAGTAAHRIFDGSYTFQVSDGSRVTMKVVWTKGKENPTVSVSDDKGMRSLTLLQMDDSELRAEDRKNGRTYSIHYHDGSYLFHRVGY
;
A
#
# COMPACT_ATOMS: atom_id res chain seq x y z
N MET A 1 -7.94 -20.21 23.56
CA MET A 1 -9.10 -19.52 22.95
C MET A 1 -8.69 -18.08 22.69
N ILE A 2 -9.01 -17.53 21.51
CA ILE A 2 -8.80 -16.11 21.22
C ILE A 2 -9.89 -15.30 21.95
N LEU A 3 -9.49 -14.24 22.65
CA LEU A 3 -10.37 -13.35 23.40
C LEU A 3 -10.57 -11.99 22.73
N PHE A 4 -9.52 -11.48 22.08
CA PHE A 4 -9.50 -10.14 21.47
C PHE A 4 -8.42 -10.09 20.40
N GLU A 5 -8.67 -9.35 19.33
CA GLU A 5 -7.71 -9.15 18.24
C GLU A 5 -7.70 -7.69 17.80
N LEU A 6 -6.51 -7.20 17.45
CA LEU A 6 -6.32 -5.92 16.77
C LEU A 6 -6.77 -6.03 15.30
N ARG A 7 -7.04 -4.89 14.62
CA ARG A 7 -7.42 -4.92 13.20
C ARG A 7 -6.30 -5.43 12.30
N GLY A 8 -5.06 -5.36 12.77
CA GLY A 8 -3.88 -5.71 12.02
C GLY A 8 -3.49 -4.64 11.00
N ASN A 9 -2.24 -4.74 10.53
CA ASN A 9 -1.57 -3.70 9.74
C ASN A 9 -1.73 -2.30 10.35
N GLU A 10 -1.29 -2.15 11.60
CA GLU A 10 -1.33 -0.90 12.32
C GLU A 10 0.05 -0.22 12.31
N TYR A 11 0.06 1.10 12.14
CA TYR A 11 1.25 1.90 11.91
C TYR A 11 1.22 3.23 12.65
N MET A 12 2.39 3.78 12.94
CA MET A 12 2.55 5.15 13.40
C MET A 12 3.70 5.81 12.62
N HIS A 13 3.57 7.10 12.33
CA HIS A 13 4.53 7.86 11.52
C HIS A 13 5.98 7.69 11.99
N ASP A 14 6.90 7.56 11.03
CA ASP A 14 8.34 7.35 11.24
C ASP A 14 8.70 6.05 11.97
N CYS A 15 7.75 5.14 12.21
CA CYS A 15 8.03 3.88 12.88
C CYS A 15 8.74 2.90 11.92
N PRO A 16 9.81 2.24 12.35
CA PRO A 16 10.48 1.24 11.53
C PRO A 16 9.74 -0.10 11.50
N LEU A 17 8.70 -0.28 12.30
CA LEU A 17 7.92 -1.51 12.40
C LEU A 17 6.46 -1.29 12.03
N LEU A 18 5.89 -2.24 11.30
CA LEU A 18 4.44 -2.38 11.13
C LEU A 18 3.94 -3.42 12.13
N LEU A 19 2.91 -3.09 12.91
CA LEU A 19 2.21 -4.09 13.72
C LEU A 19 1.25 -4.87 12.82
N LYS A 20 1.68 -6.05 12.37
CA LYS A 20 0.91 -6.90 11.45
C LYS A 20 -0.34 -7.46 12.11
N SER A 21 -0.21 -7.94 13.34
CA SER A 21 -1.32 -8.48 14.11
C SER A 21 -1.02 -8.43 15.60
N GLY A 22 -2.08 -8.53 16.41
CA GLY A 22 -1.97 -8.70 17.84
C GLY A 22 -3.21 -9.39 18.37
N SER A 23 -3.02 -10.52 19.05
CA SER A 23 -4.13 -11.34 19.54
C SER A 23 -3.92 -11.70 21.02
N LEU A 24 -5.00 -11.58 21.79
CA LEU A 24 -5.08 -11.98 23.20
C LEU A 24 -5.67 -13.39 23.27
N PHE A 25 -4.99 -14.26 23.99
CA PHE A 25 -5.36 -15.64 24.18
C PHE A 25 -5.62 -15.96 25.64
N GLU A 26 -6.48 -16.94 25.87
CA GLU A 26 -6.59 -17.68 27.11
C GLU A 26 -6.15 -19.13 26.88
N ALA A 27 -5.15 -19.56 27.64
CA ALA A 27 -4.61 -20.92 27.57
C ALA A 27 -5.64 -21.92 28.12
N GLY A 28 -5.97 -22.94 27.33
CA GLY A 28 -6.99 -23.93 27.67
C GLY A 28 -6.70 -24.62 29.01
N GLY A 29 -7.72 -24.73 29.87
CA GLY A 29 -7.61 -25.40 31.17
C GLY A 29 -6.92 -24.56 32.27
N THR A 30 -6.52 -23.32 31.98
CA THR A 30 -5.99 -22.37 32.97
C THR A 30 -6.68 -21.01 32.84
N ARG A 31 -6.45 -20.09 33.79
CA ARG A 31 -6.81 -18.66 33.63
C ARG A 31 -5.68 -17.82 33.00
N HIS A 32 -4.65 -18.46 32.47
CA HIS A 32 -3.47 -17.75 31.97
C HIS A 32 -3.82 -17.05 30.67
N LYS A 33 -3.56 -15.75 30.64
CA LYS A 33 -3.74 -14.90 29.48
C LYS A 33 -2.41 -14.44 28.95
N TYR A 34 -2.28 -14.45 27.62
CA TYR A 34 -1.08 -14.02 26.95
C TYR A 34 -1.41 -13.31 25.64
N VAL A 35 -0.53 -12.44 25.21
CA VAL A 35 -0.63 -11.72 23.95
C VAL A 35 0.47 -12.20 23.02
N VAL A 36 0.13 -12.36 21.75
CA VAL A 36 1.11 -12.54 20.67
C VAL A 36 0.98 -11.31 19.77
N LEU A 37 2.10 -10.63 19.53
CA LEU A 37 2.19 -9.54 18.55
C LEU A 37 3.11 -10.00 17.41
N VAL A 38 2.70 -9.70 16.18
CA VAL A 38 3.54 -9.91 15.01
C VAL A 38 3.92 -8.56 14.44
N PHE A 39 5.22 -8.32 14.32
CA PHE A 39 5.77 -7.11 13.72
C PHE A 39 6.42 -7.45 12.39
N ARG A 40 6.38 -6.51 11.45
CA ARG A 40 7.16 -6.56 10.21
C ARG A 40 8.13 -5.40 10.17
N ASN A 41 9.39 -5.66 9.83
CA ASN A 41 10.38 -4.61 9.65
C ASN A 41 10.12 -3.84 8.35
N LEU A 42 9.94 -2.53 8.42
CA LEU A 42 9.81 -1.64 7.26
C LEU A 42 11.11 -0.91 6.92
N SER A 43 12.14 -1.04 7.76
CA SER A 43 13.43 -0.39 7.56
C SER A 43 14.39 -1.28 6.77
N MET A 44 15.21 -0.65 5.93
CA MET A 44 16.39 -1.27 5.31
C MET A 44 17.40 -1.76 6.36
N LYS A 45 17.38 -1.18 7.57
CA LYS A 45 18.24 -1.60 8.67
C LYS A 45 17.68 -2.85 9.32
N LYS A 46 18.56 -3.82 9.59
CA LYS A 46 18.14 -5.01 10.32
C LYS A 46 17.84 -4.69 11.77
N VAL A 47 16.69 -5.15 12.25
CA VAL A 47 16.26 -5.00 13.65
C VAL A 47 16.85 -6.15 14.46
N ILE A 48 17.42 -5.85 15.63
CA ILE A 48 17.98 -6.86 16.54
C ILE A 48 17.25 -6.93 17.89
N SER A 49 16.52 -5.88 18.24
CA SER A 49 15.63 -5.88 19.39
C SER A 49 14.52 -4.84 19.28
N ALA A 50 13.42 -5.10 19.97
CA ALA A 50 12.32 -4.17 20.13
C ALA A 50 11.74 -4.27 21.54
N GLU A 51 11.34 -3.14 22.12
CA GLU A 51 10.69 -3.09 23.42
C GLU A 51 9.26 -2.62 23.27
N VAL A 52 8.32 -3.37 23.86
CA VAL A 52 6.90 -3.07 23.86
C VAL A 52 6.35 -3.04 25.28
N GLU A 53 5.46 -2.10 25.54
CA GLU A 53 4.63 -2.06 26.74
C GLU A 53 3.19 -2.47 26.38
N LEU A 54 2.63 -3.43 27.12
CA LEU A 54 1.23 -3.82 26.98
C LEU A 54 0.40 -3.22 28.12
N TYR A 55 -0.61 -2.45 27.74
CA TYR A 55 -1.61 -1.92 28.66
C TYR A 55 -2.86 -2.81 28.61
N ALA A 56 -3.16 -3.51 29.69
CA ALA A 56 -4.29 -4.44 29.78
C ALA A 56 -5.55 -3.73 30.32
N PHE A 57 -6.72 -4.07 29.77
CA PHE A 57 -8.01 -3.54 30.23
C PHE A 57 -9.04 -4.67 30.41
N ASP A 58 -9.96 -4.49 31.35
CA ASP A 58 -11.08 -5.42 31.57
C ASP A 58 -12.25 -5.18 30.60
N SER A 59 -13.32 -5.97 30.72
CA SER A 59 -14.52 -5.84 29.88
C SER A 59 -15.26 -4.51 30.08
N GLY A 60 -15.01 -3.82 31.20
CA GLY A 60 -15.49 -2.47 31.47
C GLY A 60 -14.61 -1.37 30.88
N LYS A 61 -13.56 -1.72 30.12
CA LYS A 61 -12.57 -0.79 29.55
C LYS A 61 -11.77 -0.04 30.63
N ILE A 62 -11.65 -0.62 31.82
CA ILE A 62 -10.83 -0.08 32.90
C ILE A 62 -9.47 -0.76 32.85
N GLN A 63 -8.39 0.03 32.87
CA GLN A 63 -7.05 -0.50 32.91
C GLN A 63 -6.86 -1.40 34.14
N VAL A 64 -6.29 -2.58 33.93
CA VAL A 64 -6.03 -3.55 34.99
C VAL A 64 -4.53 -3.57 35.25
N GLY A 65 -4.13 -3.03 36.40
CA GLY A 65 -2.74 -3.02 36.83
C GLY A 65 -1.82 -2.13 35.97
N GLY A 66 -0.52 -2.43 36.04
CA GLY A 66 0.53 -1.68 35.33
C GLY A 66 0.78 -2.21 33.92
N ALA A 67 1.63 -1.49 33.18
CA ALA A 67 2.09 -1.95 31.88
C ALA A 67 2.94 -3.22 32.04
N THR A 68 2.74 -4.19 31.14
CA THR A 68 3.64 -5.36 31.01
C THR A 68 4.67 -5.04 29.93
N THR A 69 5.91 -4.80 30.35
CA THR A 69 7.04 -4.58 29.44
C THR A 69 7.58 -5.91 28.93
N HIS A 70 7.84 -5.98 27.63
CA HIS A 70 8.42 -7.13 26.97
C HIS A 70 9.51 -6.69 26.00
N HIS A 71 10.60 -7.47 25.94
CA HIS A 71 11.75 -7.20 25.08
C HIS A 71 11.93 -8.36 24.11
N TYR A 72 11.67 -8.09 22.84
CA TYR A 72 12.05 -8.97 21.74
C TYR A 72 13.55 -8.86 21.54
N ALA A 73 14.27 -9.99 21.59
CA ALA A 73 15.70 -10.06 21.35
C ALA A 73 16.11 -11.46 20.86
N GLY A 74 17.24 -11.55 20.16
CA GLY A 74 17.87 -12.84 19.81
C GLY A 74 17.76 -13.23 18.34
N GLU A 75 17.01 -12.50 17.53
CA GLU A 75 16.90 -12.69 16.09
C GLU A 75 17.17 -11.38 15.34
N THR A 76 17.93 -11.47 14.25
CA THR A 76 18.20 -10.33 13.37
C THR A 76 17.20 -10.35 12.22
N VAL A 77 16.30 -9.37 12.20
CA VAL A 77 15.17 -9.28 11.28
C VAL A 77 15.49 -8.30 10.17
N GLY A 78 15.61 -8.80 8.95
CA GLY A 78 15.84 -8.03 7.73
C GLY A 78 14.61 -7.24 7.29
N GLU A 79 14.81 -6.39 6.27
CA GLU A 79 13.73 -5.58 5.70
C GLU A 79 12.57 -6.48 5.22
N GLY A 80 11.35 -6.21 5.70
CA GLY A 80 10.10 -6.90 5.38
C GLY A 80 9.91 -8.28 5.97
N GLU A 81 10.89 -8.78 6.72
CA GLU A 81 10.74 -9.98 7.53
C GLU A 81 9.85 -9.67 8.74
N GLU A 82 9.21 -10.73 9.25
CA GLU A 82 8.29 -10.66 10.37
C GLU A 82 8.89 -11.36 11.59
N PHE A 83 8.50 -10.92 12.80
CA PHE A 83 8.92 -11.53 14.06
C PHE A 83 7.83 -11.41 15.14
N GLY A 84 7.97 -12.21 16.20
CA GLY A 84 7.08 -12.21 17.37
C GLY A 84 5.94 -13.22 17.32
N GLU A 85 5.69 -13.87 16.18
CA GLU A 85 4.60 -14.87 16.00
C GLU A 85 4.68 -16.08 16.95
N ASN A 86 5.88 -16.42 17.42
CA ASN A 86 6.12 -17.56 18.30
C ASN A 86 6.41 -17.14 19.75
N GLU A 87 6.22 -15.86 20.09
CA GLU A 87 6.57 -15.31 21.40
C GLU A 87 5.33 -14.89 22.20
N GLU A 88 5.12 -15.55 23.34
CA GLU A 88 3.99 -15.31 24.23
C GLU A 88 4.33 -14.27 25.30
N ILE A 89 3.67 -13.10 25.25
CA ILE A 89 3.76 -12.09 26.31
C ILE A 89 2.72 -12.41 27.37
N ARG A 90 3.16 -13.01 28.49
CA ARG A 90 2.27 -13.37 29.60
C ARG A 90 1.77 -12.13 30.33
N LEU A 91 0.44 -12.05 30.50
CA LEU A 91 -0.20 -11.00 31.28
C LEU A 91 -0.44 -11.47 32.71
N SER A 92 -0.18 -10.59 33.69
CA SER A 92 -0.38 -10.91 35.11
C SER A 92 -1.83 -10.79 35.60
N TYR A 93 -2.77 -10.44 34.72
CA TYR A 93 -4.12 -10.01 35.11
C TYR A 93 -5.21 -10.86 34.43
N ASP A 94 -5.77 -11.84 35.17
CA ASP A 94 -6.83 -12.75 34.70
C ASP A 94 -8.08 -12.02 34.16
N ARG A 95 -8.36 -10.80 34.63
CA ARG A 95 -9.53 -10.01 34.18
C ARG A 95 -9.31 -9.32 32.84
N THR A 96 -8.14 -9.43 32.22
CA THR A 96 -7.86 -8.80 30.94
C THR A 96 -8.83 -9.28 29.87
N ALA A 97 -9.52 -8.36 29.22
CA ALA A 97 -10.41 -8.60 28.09
C ALA A 97 -9.88 -7.97 26.80
N MET A 98 -9.01 -6.96 26.90
CA MET A 98 -8.38 -6.29 25.76
C MET A 98 -7.02 -5.75 26.17
N PHE A 99 -6.21 -5.38 25.18
CA PHE A 99 -4.90 -4.78 25.41
C PHE A 99 -4.60 -3.68 24.39
N VAL A 100 -3.65 -2.81 24.72
CA VAL A 100 -3.07 -1.83 23.80
C VAL A 100 -1.55 -1.96 23.83
N PRO A 101 -0.89 -2.21 22.68
CA PRO A 101 0.55 -2.23 22.59
C PRO A 101 1.11 -0.81 22.37
N LEU A 102 2.18 -0.48 23.08
CA LEU A 102 2.99 0.70 22.88
C LEU A 102 4.42 0.28 22.58
N LEU A 103 4.88 0.47 21.34
CA LEU A 103 6.29 0.26 21.00
C LEU A 103 7.12 1.39 21.61
N VAL A 104 8.10 1.03 22.44
CA VAL A 104 8.94 1.98 23.18
C VAL A 104 10.18 2.34 22.38
N ASN A 105 10.91 1.32 21.91
CA ASN A 105 12.13 1.49 21.13
C ASN A 105 12.40 0.30 20.21
N VAL A 106 13.26 0.52 19.22
CA VAL A 106 13.79 -0.49 18.31
C VAL A 106 15.29 -0.25 18.15
N THR A 107 16.08 -1.30 18.30
CA THR A 107 17.53 -1.26 18.11
C THR A 107 17.90 -1.98 16.82
N PHE A 108 18.82 -1.38 16.07
CA PHE A 108 19.29 -1.91 14.79
C PHE A 108 20.69 -2.52 14.91
N GLU A 109 21.04 -3.38 13.94
CA GLU A 109 22.35 -4.04 13.85
C GLU A 109 23.53 -3.04 13.77
N ASP A 110 23.32 -1.84 13.22
CA ASP A 110 24.32 -0.77 13.15
C ASP A 110 24.54 -0.01 14.48
N GLY A 111 23.82 -0.39 15.54
CA GLY A 111 23.86 0.25 16.86
C GLY A 111 22.99 1.50 16.98
N SER A 112 22.32 1.94 15.91
CA SER A 112 21.33 3.01 15.99
C SER A 112 20.05 2.54 16.67
N MET A 113 19.28 3.48 17.21
CA MET A 113 18.05 3.20 17.95
C MET A 113 16.96 4.18 17.53
N TRP A 114 15.80 3.64 17.21
CA TRP A 114 14.57 4.40 17.07
C TRP A 114 13.84 4.43 18.42
N LYS A 115 13.28 5.59 18.80
CA LYS A 115 12.55 5.78 20.07
C LYS A 115 11.21 6.43 19.84
N ASN A 116 10.18 5.89 20.50
CA ASN A 116 8.86 6.48 20.53
C ASN A 116 8.78 7.61 21.58
N ALA A 117 9.44 8.73 21.31
CA ALA A 117 9.55 9.83 22.29
C ALA A 117 8.19 10.43 22.72
N ASN A 118 7.19 10.37 21.85
CA ASN A 118 5.87 10.93 22.08
C ASN A 118 4.85 9.92 22.62
N HIS A 119 5.27 8.68 22.88
CA HIS A 119 4.38 7.57 23.25
C HIS A 119 3.19 7.42 22.30
N THR A 120 3.45 7.60 21.00
CA THR A 120 2.45 7.49 19.94
C THR A 120 2.00 6.03 19.82
N LEU A 121 0.71 5.82 19.58
CA LEU A 121 0.16 4.48 19.40
C LEU A 121 0.11 4.12 17.92
N PHE A 122 0.13 2.81 17.67
CA PHE A 122 -0.23 2.27 16.37
C PHE A 122 -1.67 2.63 16.00
N ARG A 123 -1.89 2.86 14.71
CA ARG A 123 -3.20 3.11 14.12
C ARG A 123 -3.44 2.17 12.95
N PRO A 124 -4.63 1.59 12.79
CA PRO A 124 -4.94 0.78 11.63
C PRO A 124 -4.71 1.55 10.34
N LEU A 125 -3.98 0.93 9.41
CA LEU A 125 -3.89 1.47 8.07
C LEU A 125 -5.28 1.41 7.41
N PRO A 126 -5.66 2.45 6.63
CA PRO A 126 -6.89 2.41 5.86
C PRO A 126 -6.87 1.23 4.89
N ARG A 127 -8.02 0.60 4.70
CA ARG A 127 -8.18 -0.42 3.66
C ARG A 127 -7.90 0.21 2.30
N GLN A 128 -7.12 -0.50 1.49
CA GLN A 128 -6.84 -0.08 0.14
C GLN A 128 -8.04 -0.41 -0.77
N GLU A 129 -8.37 0.52 -1.65
CA GLU A 129 -9.48 0.36 -2.59
C GLU A 129 -9.02 -0.46 -3.81
N GLU A 130 -9.89 -1.35 -4.30
CA GLU A 130 -9.63 -2.11 -5.51
C GLU A 130 -9.73 -1.22 -6.75
N ALA A 131 -8.78 -1.38 -7.67
CA ALA A 131 -8.72 -0.62 -8.91
C ALA A 131 -9.94 -0.87 -9.81
N ALA A 132 -10.55 -2.06 -9.73
CA ALA A 132 -11.75 -2.41 -10.48
C ALA A 132 -12.96 -1.51 -10.17
N GLY A 133 -12.99 -0.88 -8.98
CA GLY A 133 -14.04 0.09 -8.63
C GLY A 133 -13.99 1.37 -9.46
N ILE A 134 -12.78 1.82 -9.84
CA ILE A 134 -12.56 3.03 -10.67
C ILE A 134 -12.42 2.67 -12.15
N PHE A 135 -11.84 1.51 -12.45
CA PHE A 135 -11.61 1.01 -13.81
C PHE A 135 -12.50 -0.22 -14.11
N PRO A 136 -13.84 -0.05 -14.19
CA PRO A 136 -14.77 -1.17 -14.28
C PRO A 136 -14.76 -1.86 -15.65
N LEU A 137 -14.24 -1.20 -16.69
CA LEU A 137 -14.16 -1.76 -18.03
C LEU A 137 -12.84 -2.51 -18.21
N PRO A 138 -12.83 -3.69 -18.86
CA PRO A 138 -11.62 -4.49 -19.07
C PRO A 138 -10.48 -3.71 -19.75
N GLU A 139 -10.80 -2.83 -20.71
CA GLU A 139 -9.79 -2.03 -21.40
C GLU A 139 -9.13 -0.98 -20.49
N LEU A 140 -9.87 -0.45 -19.51
CA LEU A 140 -9.33 0.47 -18.50
C LEU A 140 -8.42 -0.30 -17.55
N MET A 141 -8.89 -1.43 -17.01
CA MET A 141 -8.07 -2.24 -16.11
C MET A 141 -6.79 -2.75 -16.81
N LYS A 142 -6.89 -3.17 -18.07
CA LYS A 142 -5.73 -3.53 -18.91
C LYS A 142 -4.76 -2.35 -19.06
N GLN A 143 -5.26 -1.13 -19.26
CA GLN A 143 -4.37 0.05 -19.35
C GLN A 143 -3.67 0.32 -18.02
N TYR A 144 -4.39 0.22 -16.91
CA TYR A 144 -3.83 0.38 -15.57
C TYR A 144 -2.67 -0.59 -15.31
N GLN A 145 -2.86 -1.86 -15.67
CA GLN A 145 -1.82 -2.88 -15.55
C GLN A 145 -0.66 -2.69 -16.53
N ILE A 146 -0.88 -2.12 -17.71
CA ILE A 146 0.21 -1.80 -18.65
C ILE A 146 1.07 -0.63 -18.13
N GLU A 147 0.46 0.39 -17.53
CA GLU A 147 1.20 1.54 -16.98
C GLU A 147 2.02 1.14 -15.74
N ILE A 148 1.55 0.14 -14.97
CA ILE A 148 2.22 -0.33 -13.75
C ILE A 148 2.85 -1.71 -13.98
N ASN A 149 2.06 -2.77 -13.83
CA ASN A 149 2.36 -4.17 -14.12
C ASN A 149 1.10 -5.03 -13.93
N GLU A 150 1.20 -6.33 -14.23
CA GLU A 150 0.08 -7.29 -14.12
C GLU A 150 -0.41 -7.52 -12.67
N GLU A 151 0.41 -7.24 -11.65
CA GLU A 151 0.03 -7.37 -10.24
C GLU A 151 -0.79 -6.17 -9.73
N ALA A 152 -0.94 -5.10 -10.52
CA ALA A 152 -1.69 -3.92 -10.14
C ALA A 152 -3.20 -4.22 -10.06
N VAL A 153 -3.72 -4.32 -8.84
CA VAL A 153 -5.14 -4.65 -8.54
C VAL A 153 -5.78 -3.66 -7.56
N TYR A 154 -4.99 -2.86 -6.86
CA TYR A 154 -5.43 -1.82 -5.94
C TYR A 154 -5.07 -0.42 -6.45
N LEU A 155 -5.71 0.60 -5.90
CA LEU A 155 -5.33 1.99 -6.09
C LEU A 155 -4.20 2.38 -5.13
N PRO A 156 -3.13 3.05 -5.60
CA PRO A 156 -2.10 3.55 -4.71
C PRO A 156 -2.63 4.56 -3.71
N ARG A 157 -1.98 4.64 -2.55
CA ARG A 157 -2.34 5.61 -1.52
C ARG A 157 -1.12 6.06 -0.73
N GLN A 158 -0.96 7.38 -0.58
CA GLN A 158 0.03 7.97 0.33
C GLN A 158 -0.54 8.05 1.75
N ILE A 159 0.23 7.65 2.75
CA ILE A 159 -0.14 7.63 4.17
C ILE A 159 1.07 8.09 5.00
N GLY A 160 1.18 9.39 5.24
CA GLY A 160 2.37 9.95 5.90
C GLY A 160 3.64 9.63 5.10
N ASP A 161 4.58 8.98 5.76
CA ASP A 161 5.85 8.47 5.21
C ASP A 161 5.72 7.10 4.53
N LEU A 162 4.56 6.46 4.58
CA LEU A 162 4.28 5.23 3.86
C LEU A 162 3.53 5.49 2.56
N TRP A 163 3.65 4.56 1.63
CA TRP A 163 2.72 4.42 0.52
C TRP A 163 2.32 2.97 0.28
N LEU A 164 1.06 2.80 -0.10
CA LEU A 164 0.50 1.52 -0.50
C LEU A 164 0.63 1.40 -2.02
N CYS A 165 1.31 0.36 -2.49
CA CYS A 165 1.49 0.10 -3.92
C CYS A 165 0.21 -0.48 -4.54
N ALA A 166 0.04 -0.35 -5.85
CA ALA A 166 -1.06 -0.97 -6.59
C ALA A 166 -1.08 -2.51 -6.50
N CYS A 167 0.04 -3.16 -6.14
CA CYS A 167 0.07 -4.60 -5.88
C CYS A 167 -0.36 -4.99 -4.45
N GLY A 168 -0.65 -4.02 -3.57
CA GLY A 168 -1.05 -4.24 -2.18
C GLY A 168 0.08 -4.21 -1.15
N GLU A 169 1.32 -4.01 -1.59
CA GLU A 169 2.48 -3.96 -0.69
C GLU A 169 2.66 -2.59 -0.04
N ILE A 170 3.10 -2.58 1.21
CA ILE A 170 3.37 -1.37 2.00
C ILE A 170 4.86 -1.02 1.84
N ASN A 171 5.15 0.25 1.51
CA ASN A 171 6.51 0.69 1.23
C ASN A 171 6.81 2.04 1.91
N THR A 172 8.07 2.19 2.29
CA THR A 172 8.70 3.43 2.78
C THR A 172 9.63 4.04 1.71
N GLU A 173 10.25 3.18 0.90
CA GLU A 173 11.21 3.55 -0.15
C GLU A 173 10.54 3.91 -1.48
N GLU A 174 11.30 4.52 -2.39
CA GLU A 174 10.84 4.96 -3.72
C GLU A 174 10.33 3.85 -4.65
N SER A 175 10.68 2.59 -4.39
CA SER A 175 10.31 1.46 -5.24
C SER A 175 9.63 0.37 -4.43
N CYS A 176 8.58 -0.23 -5.01
CA CYS A 176 7.85 -1.30 -4.38
C CYS A 176 8.75 -2.51 -4.18
N ARG A 177 8.90 -2.96 -2.94
CA ARG A 177 9.72 -4.14 -2.62
C ARG A 177 9.23 -5.44 -3.25
N ARG A 178 7.93 -5.51 -3.59
CA ARG A 178 7.27 -6.72 -4.12
C ARG A 178 7.26 -6.75 -5.65
N CYS A 179 6.71 -5.71 -6.27
CA CYS A 179 6.52 -5.67 -7.73
C CYS A 179 7.50 -4.74 -8.46
N HIS A 180 8.41 -4.09 -7.72
CA HIS A 180 9.46 -3.19 -8.23
C HIS A 180 8.97 -1.94 -8.99
N ALA A 181 7.66 -1.71 -9.07
CA ALA A 181 7.12 -0.46 -9.60
C ALA A 181 7.54 0.72 -8.72
N THR A 182 7.93 1.82 -9.34
CA THR A 182 8.33 3.04 -8.62
C THR A 182 7.12 3.79 -8.10
N HIS A 183 7.28 4.55 -7.02
CA HIS A 183 6.25 5.44 -6.48
C HIS A 183 5.67 6.30 -7.59
N GLU A 184 6.52 7.01 -8.32
CA GLU A 184 6.10 7.88 -9.42
C GLU A 184 5.28 7.13 -10.49
N GLN A 185 5.70 5.93 -10.90
CA GLN A 185 4.98 5.14 -11.89
C GLN A 185 3.58 4.78 -11.42
N VAL A 186 3.46 4.30 -10.19
CA VAL A 186 2.17 3.85 -9.63
C VAL A 186 1.21 5.01 -9.45
N PHE A 187 1.67 6.16 -8.93
CA PHE A 187 0.82 7.34 -8.73
C PHE A 187 0.51 8.08 -10.04
N ARG A 188 1.39 8.04 -11.04
CA ARG A 188 1.09 8.60 -12.37
C ARG A 188 -0.01 7.82 -13.08
N ALA A 189 -0.11 6.51 -12.85
CA ALA A 189 -1.16 5.67 -13.46
C ALA A 189 -2.58 5.98 -12.94
N THR A 190 -2.73 6.78 -11.87
CA THR A 190 -4.02 7.28 -11.39
C THR A 190 -4.31 8.73 -11.79
N ASP A 191 -3.38 9.41 -12.46
CA ASP A 191 -3.65 10.69 -13.11
C ASP A 191 -4.57 10.45 -14.32
N MET A 192 -5.82 10.91 -14.21
CA MET A 192 -6.85 10.64 -15.19
C MET A 192 -6.59 11.29 -16.55
N ASP A 193 -5.85 12.39 -16.62
CA ASP A 193 -5.53 13.05 -17.89
C ASP A 193 -4.42 12.27 -18.59
N TYR A 194 -3.33 11.96 -17.88
CA TYR A 194 -2.28 11.08 -18.39
C TYR A 194 -2.84 9.73 -18.85
N PHE A 195 -3.63 9.09 -18.00
CA PHE A 195 -4.21 7.77 -18.25
C PHE A 195 -5.09 7.76 -19.50
N LYS A 196 -5.96 8.76 -19.69
CA LYS A 196 -6.83 8.86 -20.89
C LYS A 196 -6.03 9.02 -22.16
N THR A 197 -4.98 9.84 -22.14
CA THR A 197 -4.11 10.03 -23.31
C THR A 197 -3.45 8.71 -23.70
N ARG A 198 -2.87 7.99 -22.75
CA ARG A 198 -2.21 6.70 -23.00
C ARG A 198 -3.17 5.62 -23.50
N LEU A 199 -4.38 5.57 -22.93
CA LEU A 199 -5.45 4.69 -23.39
C LEU A 199 -5.82 4.98 -24.85
N GLN A 200 -6.04 6.26 -25.20
CA GLN A 200 -6.40 6.65 -26.56
C GLN A 200 -5.30 6.32 -27.56
N GLU A 201 -4.04 6.58 -27.23
CA GLU A 201 -2.88 6.20 -28.05
C GLU A 201 -2.83 4.69 -28.31
N ARG A 202 -3.05 3.87 -27.28
CA ARG A 202 -3.10 2.42 -27.40
C ARG A 202 -4.23 1.98 -28.33
N LEU A 203 -5.45 2.46 -28.09
CA LEU A 203 -6.64 2.07 -28.86
C LEU A 203 -6.51 2.45 -30.34
N GLN A 204 -5.96 3.63 -30.64
CA GLN A 204 -5.68 4.07 -32.02
C GLN A 204 -4.64 3.18 -32.69
N THR A 205 -3.58 2.84 -31.97
CA THR A 205 -2.51 1.96 -32.48
C THR A 205 -3.02 0.55 -32.75
N GLU A 206 -3.79 -0.03 -31.82
CA GLU A 206 -4.41 -1.34 -31.97
C GLU A 206 -5.40 -1.37 -33.15
N ALA A 207 -6.23 -0.33 -33.32
CA ALA A 207 -7.15 -0.21 -34.45
C ALA A 207 -6.39 -0.14 -35.79
N LEU A 208 -5.33 0.67 -35.88
CA LEU A 208 -4.50 0.75 -37.08
C LEU A 208 -3.82 -0.60 -37.40
N GLN A 209 -3.33 -1.30 -36.38
CA GLN A 209 -2.73 -2.62 -36.54
C GLN A 209 -3.76 -3.66 -37.02
N GLN A 210 -4.96 -3.65 -36.47
CA GLN A 210 -6.05 -4.54 -36.90
C GLN A 210 -6.40 -4.30 -38.38
N GLU A 211 -6.56 -3.04 -38.81
CA GLU A 211 -6.82 -2.73 -40.22
C GLU A 211 -5.68 -3.20 -41.15
N LEU A 212 -4.43 -3.02 -40.74
CA LEU A 212 -3.27 -3.46 -41.52
C LEU A 212 -3.23 -5.00 -41.61
N GLN A 213 -3.56 -5.70 -40.52
CA GLN A 213 -3.67 -7.16 -40.52
C GLN A 213 -4.82 -7.65 -41.40
N GLU A 214 -5.98 -6.98 -41.39
CA GLU A 214 -7.09 -7.30 -42.28
C GLU A 214 -6.73 -7.05 -43.75
N LYS A 215 -6.09 -5.92 -44.07
CA LYS A 215 -5.59 -5.63 -45.43
C LYS A 215 -4.60 -6.70 -45.90
N LYS A 216 -3.67 -7.12 -45.02
CA LYS A 216 -2.76 -8.24 -45.30
C LYS A 216 -3.55 -9.54 -45.51
N ARG A 217 -4.51 -9.87 -44.64
CA ARG A 217 -5.35 -11.08 -44.74
C ARG A 217 -6.18 -11.11 -46.04
N ARG A 218 -6.73 -9.97 -46.48
CA ARG A 218 -7.45 -9.83 -47.76
C ARG A 218 -6.54 -9.98 -48.97
N ARG A 219 -5.29 -9.51 -48.90
CA ARG A 219 -4.31 -9.64 -50.00
C ARG A 219 -3.67 -11.03 -50.09
N ARG A 220 -3.59 -11.79 -48.99
CA ARG A 220 -3.03 -13.16 -48.96
C ARG A 220 -3.60 -14.11 -50.05
N PRO A 221 -4.92 -14.30 -50.21
CA PRO A 221 -5.45 -15.21 -51.23
C PRO A 221 -5.11 -14.75 -52.65
N PHE A 222 -5.13 -13.44 -52.92
CA PHE A 222 -4.75 -12.89 -54.22
C PHE A 222 -3.27 -13.14 -54.54
N LEU A 223 -2.38 -12.95 -53.56
CA LEU A 223 -0.96 -13.24 -53.70
C LEU A 223 -0.69 -14.74 -53.92
N ILE A 224 -1.41 -15.62 -53.22
CA ILE A 224 -1.32 -17.07 -53.40
C ILE A 224 -1.80 -17.49 -54.80
N LEU A 225 -2.92 -16.93 -55.28
CA LEU A 225 -3.43 -17.21 -56.62
C LEU A 225 -2.47 -16.75 -57.71
N LEU A 226 -1.89 -15.55 -57.57
CA LEU A 226 -0.90 -15.02 -58.50
C LEU A 226 0.33 -15.94 -58.57
N ALA A 227 0.83 -16.40 -57.43
CA ALA A 227 1.95 -17.34 -57.38
C ALA A 227 1.63 -18.68 -58.08
N LEU A 228 0.43 -19.23 -57.89
CA LEU A 228 -0.02 -20.45 -58.58
C LEU A 228 -0.07 -20.27 -60.11
N ILE A 229 -0.58 -19.13 -60.58
CA ILE A 229 -0.63 -18.82 -62.02
C ILE A 229 0.79 -18.74 -62.61
N VAL A 230 1.73 -18.09 -61.92
CA VAL A 230 3.13 -18.00 -62.36
C VAL A 230 3.78 -19.38 -62.45
N VAL A 231 3.55 -20.27 -61.47
CA VAL A 231 4.03 -21.65 -61.50
C VAL A 231 3.42 -22.43 -62.67
N LEU A 232 2.11 -22.27 -62.92
CA LEU A 232 1.43 -22.92 -64.04
C LEU A 232 1.99 -22.47 -65.40
N LEU A 233 2.23 -21.17 -65.57
CA LEU A 233 2.82 -20.61 -66.77
C LEU A 233 4.27 -21.10 -66.98
N ALA A 234 5.06 -21.22 -65.91
CA ALA A 234 6.39 -21.81 -65.98
C ALA A 234 6.34 -23.27 -66.43
N LEU A 235 5.44 -24.09 -65.87
CA LEU A 235 5.26 -25.49 -66.29
C LEU A 235 4.79 -25.61 -67.75
N LEU A 236 3.88 -24.73 -68.19
CA LEU A 236 3.44 -24.66 -69.59
C LEU A 236 4.58 -24.27 -70.53
N SER A 237 5.44 -23.32 -70.15
CA SER A 237 6.60 -22.94 -70.97
C SER A 237 7.59 -24.09 -71.14
N VAL A 238 7.85 -24.87 -70.08
CA VAL A 238 8.68 -26.09 -70.14
C VAL A 238 8.04 -27.16 -71.03
N PHE A 239 6.71 -27.33 -70.94
CA PHE A 239 5.98 -28.29 -71.77
C PHE A 239 5.96 -27.91 -73.28
N LEU A 240 5.85 -26.62 -73.59
CA LEU A 240 5.87 -26.12 -74.98
C LEU A 240 7.29 -26.19 -75.59
N LEU A 241 8.33 -25.89 -74.80
CA LEU A 241 9.73 -26.08 -75.22
C LEU A 241 10.08 -27.57 -75.38
N GLY A 242 9.47 -28.46 -74.60
CA GLY A 242 9.64 -29.92 -74.72
C GLY A 242 8.99 -30.54 -75.97
N LYS A 243 8.06 -29.85 -76.64
CA LYS A 243 7.41 -30.34 -77.88
C LYS A 243 8.07 -29.87 -79.18
N ALA A 244 9.00 -28.92 -79.11
CA ALA A 244 9.76 -28.44 -80.28
C ALA A 244 11.09 -29.21 -80.51
N GLY A 245 11.42 -30.20 -79.67
CA GLY A 245 12.67 -30.95 -79.73
C GLY A 245 12.50 -32.44 -80.07
N LYS A 246 11.89 -32.78 -81.22
CA LYS A 246 11.95 -34.16 -81.73
C LYS A 246 11.90 -34.24 -83.26
N SER A 247 12.99 -33.84 -83.92
CA SER A 247 13.40 -34.38 -85.23
C SER A 247 14.85 -33.99 -85.56
N GLY A 248 15.64 -34.97 -86.01
CA GLY A 248 16.87 -34.74 -86.80
C GLY A 248 18.20 -35.03 -86.09
N ALA A 249 18.87 -36.10 -86.51
CA ALA A 249 20.12 -36.64 -85.97
C ALA A 249 21.39 -36.15 -86.71
N ARG A 250 22.56 -36.24 -86.03
CA ARG A 250 23.76 -37.04 -86.41
C ARG A 250 25.13 -36.33 -86.21
N ARG A 251 25.83 -36.80 -85.16
CA ARG A 251 27.24 -37.31 -85.04
C ARG A 251 28.46 -36.51 -85.56
N GLU A 252 29.39 -36.19 -84.64
CA GLU A 252 30.84 -36.51 -84.56
C GLU A 252 31.46 -35.65 -83.42
N GLU A 253 32.65 -35.87 -82.86
CA GLU A 253 33.31 -36.98 -82.15
C GLU A 253 34.40 -36.30 -81.27
N THR A 254 34.98 -37.05 -80.32
CA THR A 254 36.17 -36.74 -79.46
C THR A 254 35.93 -35.83 -78.25
N ASP A 255 36.58 -35.99 -77.09
CA ASP A 255 37.32 -37.06 -76.42
C ASP A 255 37.59 -36.54 -74.98
N SER A 256 37.78 -37.47 -74.03
CA SER A 256 38.47 -37.36 -72.72
C SER A 256 38.09 -36.24 -71.71
N GLY A 257 37.88 -36.50 -70.41
CA GLY A 257 38.02 -37.71 -69.62
C GLY A 257 37.67 -37.48 -68.14
N ALA A 258 37.49 -38.62 -67.46
CA ALA A 258 37.77 -38.91 -66.05
C ALA A 258 37.00 -38.20 -64.90
N GLY A 259 36.31 -39.03 -64.11
CA GLY A 259 36.47 -39.03 -62.64
C GLY A 259 35.20 -38.74 -61.81
N ARG A 260 34.30 -39.72 -61.62
CA ARG A 260 34.16 -40.65 -60.46
C ARG A 260 33.35 -40.14 -59.24
N SER A 261 32.29 -40.91 -58.96
CA SER A 261 31.72 -41.32 -57.65
C SER A 261 30.83 -40.30 -56.90
N LYS A 262 29.50 -40.53 -56.83
CA LYS A 262 28.73 -41.33 -55.83
C LYS A 262 28.73 -40.70 -54.42
N VAL A 263 27.61 -40.12 -53.96
CA VAL A 263 26.38 -40.72 -53.36
C VAL A 263 26.38 -40.53 -51.84
N ALA A 264 25.17 -40.39 -51.28
CA ALA A 264 24.76 -40.45 -49.86
C ALA A 264 24.88 -39.11 -49.11
N SER A 265 23.81 -38.38 -48.77
CA SER A 265 22.55 -38.66 -48.03
C SER A 265 22.61 -38.18 -46.58
N ALA A 266 21.59 -37.40 -46.24
CA ALA A 266 20.87 -37.31 -44.97
C ALA A 266 21.52 -36.64 -43.73
N ASP A 267 20.66 -35.77 -43.18
CA ASP A 267 20.36 -35.52 -41.76
C ASP A 267 21.22 -34.61 -40.87
N ALA A 268 20.53 -33.52 -40.50
CA ALA A 268 20.13 -33.15 -39.15
C ALA A 268 21.18 -32.69 -38.12
N SER A 269 20.85 -31.50 -37.61
CA SER A 269 20.82 -31.12 -36.19
C SER A 269 22.09 -30.63 -35.49
N VAL A 270 21.97 -29.37 -35.07
CA VAL A 270 22.08 -28.89 -33.68
C VAL A 270 23.47 -28.60 -33.08
N SER A 271 23.54 -27.36 -32.57
CA SER A 271 24.26 -26.86 -31.40
C SER A 271 25.74 -26.53 -31.45
N SER A 272 25.94 -25.22 -31.29
CA SER A 272 26.45 -24.59 -30.06
C SER A 272 27.93 -24.24 -29.97
N ARG A 273 28.12 -23.02 -29.42
CA ARG A 273 29.28 -22.49 -28.69
C ARG A 273 30.57 -22.33 -29.51
N ALA A 274 31.43 -21.36 -29.24
CA ALA A 274 31.47 -20.12 -28.49
C ALA A 274 32.89 -19.57 -28.71
N ALA A 275 33.08 -18.28 -28.42
CA ALA A 275 34.37 -17.64 -28.12
C ALA A 275 35.29 -17.39 -29.34
N THR A 276 36.08 -16.32 -29.47
CA THR A 276 36.39 -15.09 -28.70
C THR A 276 37.38 -14.29 -29.56
N GLY A 277 37.48 -12.98 -29.33
CA GLY A 277 38.52 -12.06 -29.85
C GLY A 277 37.85 -10.74 -30.25
N GLY A 278 37.97 -9.64 -29.50
CA GLY A 278 39.20 -8.84 -29.28
C GLY A 278 39.44 -8.00 -30.54
N GLU A 279 39.49 -6.67 -30.58
CA GLU A 279 39.94 -5.59 -29.69
C GLU A 279 39.34 -4.28 -30.28
N GLU A 280 38.82 -3.35 -29.47
CA GLU A 280 39.51 -2.16 -28.93
C GLU A 280 39.40 -0.90 -29.84
N SER A 281 38.80 0.17 -29.30
CA SER A 281 39.37 1.52 -29.30
C SER A 281 38.43 2.54 -28.65
N THR A 282 39.07 3.49 -28.00
CA THR A 282 38.61 4.40 -26.94
C THR A 282 38.56 5.85 -27.45
N SER A 283 37.80 6.70 -26.73
CA SER A 283 38.06 8.12 -26.35
C SER A 283 36.70 8.84 -26.16
N ALA A 284 36.32 9.27 -24.93
CA ALA A 284 36.71 10.50 -24.20
C ALA A 284 36.29 11.79 -24.94
N SER A 285 35.75 12.88 -24.38
CA SER A 285 35.48 13.43 -23.03
C SER A 285 34.70 14.75 -23.26
N ALA A 286 33.84 15.28 -22.37
CA ALA A 286 34.07 16.41 -21.42
C ALA A 286 32.71 17.14 -21.29
N ALA A 287 32.09 17.46 -20.14
CA ALA A 287 32.44 18.24 -18.94
C ALA A 287 32.07 19.76 -18.99
N ALA A 288 31.57 20.25 -17.84
CA ALA A 288 31.23 21.62 -17.37
C ALA A 288 29.71 21.89 -17.27
N GLY A 289 29.10 22.39 -16.18
CA GLY A 289 29.58 22.98 -14.92
C GLY A 289 28.86 24.33 -14.66
N GLY A 290 28.27 24.57 -13.47
CA GLY A 290 27.83 25.91 -13.02
C GLY A 290 26.67 25.95 -12.00
N GLU A 291 27.00 26.35 -10.77
CA GLU A 291 26.09 26.65 -9.63
C GLU A 291 25.53 28.09 -9.68
N ALA A 292 24.40 28.36 -8.99
CA ALA A 292 24.25 29.52 -8.08
C ALA A 292 22.92 29.51 -7.27
N SER A 293 23.05 30.00 -6.04
CA SER A 293 22.13 30.04 -4.90
C SER A 293 21.08 31.18 -4.94
N SER A 294 19.97 31.03 -4.21
CA SER A 294 19.04 32.14 -3.90
C SER A 294 18.61 32.18 -2.42
N ARG A 295 18.36 33.40 -1.94
CA ARG A 295 18.18 33.85 -0.54
C ARG A 295 16.72 33.78 -0.05
N ALA A 296 16.62 33.81 1.28
CA ALA A 296 15.42 33.91 2.15
C ALA A 296 14.54 35.19 2.00
N ALA A 297 13.26 35.12 2.44
CA ALA A 297 12.73 35.82 3.63
C ALA A 297 11.17 36.00 3.66
N ALA A 298 10.58 35.76 4.85
CA ALA A 298 9.50 36.48 5.58
C ALA A 298 8.04 36.52 5.05
N SER A 299 7.08 35.98 5.84
CA SER A 299 6.10 36.68 6.73
C SER A 299 4.78 37.08 6.01
N VAL A 300 3.57 36.77 6.50
CA VAL A 300 2.79 37.62 7.42
C VAL A 300 1.57 36.85 7.97
N ARG A 301 1.10 37.33 9.13
CA ARG A 301 0.18 36.80 10.14
C ARG A 301 -1.03 37.73 10.30
N SER A 302 -2.22 37.22 10.56
CA SER A 302 -3.39 37.90 11.19
C SER A 302 -4.50 36.84 11.36
N LYS A 303 -4.98 36.37 12.53
CA LYS A 303 -5.39 36.90 13.85
C LYS A 303 -6.58 37.87 13.80
N GLU A 304 -7.76 37.42 14.26
CA GLU A 304 -8.60 37.96 15.37
C GLU A 304 -9.98 37.26 15.36
N GLU A 305 -10.46 36.60 16.44
CA GLU A 305 -11.14 37.14 17.64
C GLU A 305 -12.64 37.45 17.37
N THR A 306 -13.65 36.86 18.02
CA THR A 306 -14.10 37.13 19.41
C THR A 306 -15.41 36.37 19.70
N ALA A 307 -15.60 35.98 20.98
CA ALA A 307 -16.77 36.14 21.88
C ALA A 307 -18.22 35.88 21.36
N SER A 308 -19.22 35.41 22.11
CA SER A 308 -19.46 35.06 23.52
C SER A 308 -20.97 34.78 23.65
N ALA A 309 -21.36 34.02 24.69
CA ALA A 309 -22.70 33.96 25.32
C ALA A 309 -23.85 33.33 24.51
N GLY A 310 -24.76 32.55 25.08
CA GLY A 310 -25.02 32.19 26.46
C GLY A 310 -26.45 31.65 26.58
N ALA A 311 -26.63 30.66 27.45
CA ALA A 311 -27.90 30.18 28.04
C ALA A 311 -28.95 29.52 27.11
N SER A 312 -29.86 28.67 27.57
CA SER A 312 -29.95 27.67 28.64
C SER A 312 -31.39 27.12 28.57
N LEU A 313 -31.59 25.80 28.74
CA LEU A 313 -32.86 25.12 29.14
C LEU A 313 -34.04 25.20 28.12
N GLN A 314 -34.93 24.23 27.93
CA GLN A 314 -35.33 23.06 28.71
C GLN A 314 -36.13 22.07 27.81
N LYS A 315 -36.13 20.79 28.20
CA LYS A 315 -36.77 19.61 27.58
C LYS A 315 -38.30 19.69 27.49
N SER A 316 -38.90 19.00 26.49
CA SER A 316 -39.91 17.93 26.70
C SER A 316 -40.49 17.37 25.40
N GLY A 317 -40.73 16.04 25.35
CA GLY A 317 -41.96 15.48 24.78
C GLY A 317 -41.99 15.04 23.30
N GLN A 318 -41.63 13.77 23.07
CA GLN A 318 -42.46 12.70 22.48
C GLN A 318 -43.26 12.89 21.16
N GLU A 319 -42.85 12.05 20.18
CA GLU A 319 -43.59 11.30 19.14
C GLU A 319 -44.36 11.96 17.97
N SER A 320 -43.88 11.57 16.78
CA SER A 320 -44.62 11.03 15.62
C SER A 320 -44.93 11.91 14.41
N SER A 321 -44.98 11.20 13.27
CA SER A 321 -45.45 11.56 11.91
C SER A 321 -44.41 12.14 10.95
N GLY A 322 -44.37 11.54 9.76
CA GLY A 322 -43.30 11.69 8.80
C GLY A 322 -43.41 12.90 7.87
N ALA A 323 -42.27 13.23 7.27
CA ALA A 323 -42.14 13.86 5.97
C ALA A 323 -40.67 13.75 5.54
N SER A 324 -40.44 13.39 4.28
CA SER A 324 -39.13 13.45 3.63
C SER A 324 -38.50 14.82 3.83
N THR A 325 -37.32 14.88 4.46
CA THR A 325 -36.42 16.03 4.32
C THR A 325 -34.98 15.57 4.61
N ALA A 326 -34.11 15.79 3.62
CA ALA A 326 -32.65 15.72 3.65
C ALA A 326 -32.00 14.98 4.84
N VAL A 327 -31.58 13.74 4.60
CA VAL A 327 -30.56 13.09 5.41
C VAL A 327 -29.25 13.86 5.18
N VAL A 328 -29.03 14.90 5.99
CA VAL A 328 -27.68 15.40 6.21
C VAL A 328 -26.96 14.25 6.90
N ALA A 329 -26.11 13.58 6.14
CA ALA A 329 -25.20 12.57 6.63
C ALA A 329 -24.38 13.20 7.76
N GLY A 330 -24.78 12.96 9.01
CA GLY A 330 -23.92 13.24 10.16
C GLY A 330 -22.63 12.46 9.95
N THR A 331 -21.52 13.19 9.88
CA THR A 331 -20.16 12.65 9.80
C THR A 331 -19.99 11.53 10.82
N ALA A 332 -19.41 10.39 10.44
CA ALA A 332 -19.38 9.19 11.26
C ALA A 332 -18.79 9.44 12.67
N ALA A 333 -17.78 10.30 12.77
CA ALA A 333 -17.22 10.84 14.03
C ALA A 333 -18.28 11.35 15.05
N HIS A 334 -19.39 11.93 14.59
CA HIS A 334 -20.46 12.49 15.43
C HIS A 334 -21.21 11.43 16.26
N ARG A 335 -21.16 10.17 15.85
CA ARG A 335 -21.76 9.03 16.60
C ARG A 335 -20.75 8.27 17.43
N ILE A 336 -19.47 8.42 17.11
CA ILE A 336 -18.41 7.62 17.67
C ILE A 336 -18.06 8.13 19.07
N PHE A 337 -17.66 9.38 19.24
CA PHE A 337 -17.11 9.79 20.54
C PHE A 337 -18.14 10.27 21.57
N ASP A 338 -19.45 10.16 21.33
CA ASP A 338 -20.44 10.66 22.30
C ASP A 338 -20.50 9.78 23.55
N GLY A 339 -20.18 10.35 24.73
CA GLY A 339 -20.20 9.58 25.96
C GLY A 339 -19.32 10.10 27.09
N SER A 340 -19.24 9.29 28.14
CA SER A 340 -18.42 9.53 29.33
C SER A 340 -17.49 8.35 29.54
N TYR A 341 -16.21 8.64 29.72
CA TYR A 341 -15.13 7.67 29.69
C TYR A 341 -14.26 7.86 30.92
N THR A 342 -14.16 6.84 31.78
CA THR A 342 -13.43 6.94 33.04
C THR A 342 -12.22 6.04 33.02
N PHE A 343 -11.07 6.58 33.37
CA PHE A 343 -9.81 5.87 33.42
C PHE A 343 -9.03 6.22 34.69
N GLN A 344 -8.18 5.29 35.13
CA GLN A 344 -7.23 5.56 36.19
C GLN A 344 -5.92 6.08 35.59
N VAL A 345 -5.40 7.13 36.21
CA VAL A 345 -4.11 7.72 35.87
C VAL A 345 -3.02 7.00 36.65
N SER A 346 -1.78 7.04 36.15
CA SER A 346 -0.60 6.44 36.79
C SER A 346 -0.35 6.89 38.24
N ASP A 347 -0.86 8.05 38.64
CA ASP A 347 -0.81 8.54 40.02
C ASP A 347 -1.93 7.98 40.92
N GLY A 348 -2.73 7.04 40.42
CA GLY A 348 -3.86 6.41 41.10
C GLY A 348 -5.18 7.20 41.03
N SER A 349 -5.16 8.43 40.49
CA SER A 349 -6.35 9.27 40.40
C SER A 349 -7.32 8.76 39.33
N ARG A 350 -8.63 8.86 39.58
CA ARG A 350 -9.65 8.57 38.57
C ARG A 350 -10.00 9.83 37.81
N VAL A 351 -9.92 9.75 36.49
CA VAL A 351 -10.25 10.83 35.58
C VAL A 351 -11.37 10.39 34.65
N THR A 352 -12.40 11.22 34.53
CA THR A 352 -13.54 11.00 33.64
C THR A 352 -13.53 12.06 32.54
N MET A 353 -13.26 11.65 31.30
CA MET A 353 -13.44 12.50 30.14
C MET A 353 -14.86 12.34 29.59
N LYS A 354 -15.54 13.46 29.35
CA LYS A 354 -16.88 13.51 28.80
C LYS A 354 -16.88 14.29 27.50
N VAL A 355 -17.40 13.67 26.46
CA VAL A 355 -17.54 14.23 25.12
C VAL A 355 -19.03 14.35 24.84
N VAL A 356 -19.48 15.55 24.51
CA VAL A 356 -20.91 15.84 24.32
C VAL A 356 -21.11 16.57 23.00
N TRP A 357 -21.96 15.99 22.15
CA TRP A 357 -22.40 16.65 20.94
C TRP A 357 -23.62 17.51 21.19
N THR A 358 -23.55 18.78 20.78
CA THR A 358 -24.67 19.71 20.86
C THR A 358 -25.26 19.91 19.46
N LYS A 359 -26.58 19.77 19.32
CA LYS A 359 -27.27 19.99 18.04
C LYS A 359 -26.88 21.36 17.46
N GLY A 360 -26.41 21.36 16.20
CA GLY A 360 -26.01 22.57 15.48
C GLY A 360 -24.58 23.05 15.72
N LYS A 361 -23.74 22.32 16.49
CA LYS A 361 -22.30 22.57 16.57
C LYS A 361 -21.53 21.58 15.69
N GLU A 362 -20.50 22.07 15.02
CA GLU A 362 -19.59 21.24 14.20
C GLU A 362 -18.66 20.37 15.05
N ASN A 363 -18.28 20.83 16.25
CA ASN A 363 -17.35 20.14 17.14
C ASN A 363 -18.00 19.81 18.50
N PRO A 364 -17.63 18.68 19.13
CA PRO A 364 -18.13 18.32 20.44
C PRO A 364 -17.52 19.20 21.52
N THR A 365 -18.22 19.30 22.65
CA THR A 365 -17.61 19.83 23.88
C THR A 365 -16.91 18.68 24.61
N VAL A 366 -15.61 18.83 24.83
CA VAL A 366 -14.81 17.84 25.56
C VAL A 366 -14.49 18.41 26.94
N SER A 367 -14.70 17.63 27.98
CA SER A 367 -14.40 18.01 29.36
C SER A 367 -13.77 16.85 30.11
N VAL A 368 -12.98 17.17 31.13
CA VAL A 368 -12.37 16.21 32.03
C VAL A 368 -12.82 16.51 33.45
N SER A 369 -13.15 15.48 34.22
CA SER A 369 -13.53 15.58 35.63
C SER A 369 -12.64 14.66 36.45
N ASP A 370 -12.04 15.21 37.50
CA ASP A 370 -11.27 14.45 38.48
C ASP A 370 -11.60 14.93 39.91
N ASP A 371 -10.78 14.53 40.88
CA ASP A 371 -10.86 14.94 42.28
C ASP A 371 -10.78 16.47 42.47
N LYS A 372 -10.18 17.19 41.51
CA LYS A 372 -10.05 18.65 41.51
C LYS A 372 -11.20 19.35 40.77
N GLY A 373 -12.22 18.61 40.34
CA GLY A 373 -13.41 19.12 39.66
C GLY A 373 -13.34 19.05 38.14
N MET A 374 -14.38 19.58 37.50
CA MET A 374 -14.56 19.50 36.04
C MET A 374 -13.88 20.68 35.32
N ARG A 375 -13.21 20.39 34.21
CA ARG A 375 -12.52 21.33 33.33
C ARG A 375 -12.88 21.07 31.87
N SER A 376 -13.05 22.13 31.08
CA SER A 376 -13.23 22.00 29.62
C SER A 376 -11.89 21.85 28.93
N LEU A 377 -11.81 20.97 27.95
CA LEU A 377 -10.64 20.76 27.10
C LEU A 377 -10.78 21.52 25.79
N THR A 378 -9.66 21.92 25.21
CA THR A 378 -9.58 22.47 23.86
C THR A 378 -9.42 21.32 22.87
N LEU A 379 -10.32 21.18 21.91
CA LEU A 379 -10.19 20.17 20.87
C LEU A 379 -8.99 20.51 19.97
N LEU A 380 -8.09 19.54 19.79
CA LEU A 380 -6.92 19.66 18.92
C LEU A 380 -7.15 18.98 17.57
N GLN A 381 -7.75 17.79 17.59
CA GLN A 381 -7.99 16.97 16.40
C GLN A 381 -9.21 16.09 16.61
N MET A 382 -9.95 15.85 15.53
CA MET A 382 -11.03 14.88 15.50
C MET A 382 -11.20 14.33 14.09
N ASP A 383 -11.17 13.00 13.96
CA ASP A 383 -11.51 12.27 12.75
C ASP A 383 -12.38 11.04 13.10
N ASP A 384 -12.60 10.13 12.15
CA ASP A 384 -13.47 8.95 12.37
C ASP A 384 -12.85 7.90 13.32
N SER A 385 -11.60 8.07 13.74
CA SER A 385 -10.84 7.09 14.55
C SER A 385 -10.18 7.68 15.78
N GLU A 386 -10.01 9.01 15.86
CA GLU A 386 -9.37 9.68 16.98
C GLU A 386 -10.08 10.98 17.37
N LEU A 387 -10.15 11.24 18.68
CA LEU A 387 -10.45 12.53 19.27
C LEU A 387 -9.32 12.92 20.23
N ARG A 388 -8.66 14.05 19.95
CA ARG A 388 -7.57 14.58 20.78
C ARG A 388 -7.94 15.95 21.34
N ALA A 389 -7.79 16.13 22.64
CA ALA A 389 -8.12 17.36 23.33
C ALA A 389 -7.11 17.71 24.44
N GLU A 390 -6.95 18.99 24.74
CA GLU A 390 -5.91 19.52 25.62
C GLU A 390 -6.48 20.37 26.75
N ASP A 391 -6.01 20.12 27.98
CA ASP A 391 -6.13 21.03 29.12
C ASP A 391 -4.97 22.01 29.12
N ARG A 392 -5.13 23.11 28.37
CA ARG A 392 -4.12 24.18 28.24
C ARG A 392 -3.64 24.75 29.57
N LYS A 393 -4.48 24.71 30.61
CA LYS A 393 -4.12 25.27 31.92
C LYS A 393 -3.11 24.40 32.65
N ASN A 394 -3.16 23.09 32.41
CA ASN A 394 -2.33 22.10 33.09
C ASN A 394 -1.30 21.42 32.18
N GLY A 395 -1.22 21.81 30.90
CA GLY A 395 -0.31 21.20 29.90
C GLY A 395 -0.68 19.78 29.48
N ARG A 396 -1.89 19.30 29.81
CA ARG A 396 -2.24 17.88 29.65
C ARG A 396 -2.98 17.63 28.37
N THR A 397 -2.55 16.60 27.64
CA THR A 397 -3.25 16.14 26.43
C THR A 397 -3.93 14.79 26.67
N TYR A 398 -5.16 14.69 26.20
CA TYR A 398 -6.03 13.51 26.27
C TYR A 398 -6.37 13.05 24.86
N SER A 399 -6.27 11.75 24.60
CA SER A 399 -6.71 11.16 23.34
C SER A 399 -7.69 10.01 23.59
N ILE A 400 -8.71 9.92 22.74
CA ILE A 400 -9.63 8.79 22.61
C ILE A 400 -9.45 8.22 21.21
N HIS A 401 -9.15 6.94 21.13
CA HIS A 401 -9.15 6.20 19.87
C HIS A 401 -10.39 5.34 19.81
N TYR A 402 -11.12 5.37 18.70
CA TYR A 402 -12.22 4.45 18.45
C TYR A 402 -11.80 3.36 17.47
N HIS A 403 -11.94 2.13 17.92
CA HIS A 403 -11.58 0.94 17.17
C HIS A 403 -12.62 -0.15 17.42
N ASP A 404 -13.36 -0.51 16.37
CA ASP A 404 -14.28 -1.67 16.34
C ASP A 404 -15.25 -1.76 17.53
N GLY A 405 -15.92 -0.66 17.87
CA GLY A 405 -16.85 -0.59 19.00
C GLY A 405 -16.19 -0.36 20.37
N SER A 406 -14.86 -0.25 20.40
CA SER A 406 -14.08 0.00 21.60
C SER A 406 -13.43 1.38 21.58
N TYR A 407 -13.31 1.98 22.77
CA TYR A 407 -12.62 3.26 22.96
C TYR A 407 -11.36 3.00 23.76
N LEU A 408 -10.21 3.47 23.27
CA LEU A 408 -8.92 3.36 23.93
C LEU A 408 -8.47 4.77 24.34
N PHE A 409 -7.99 4.92 25.58
CA PHE A 409 -7.71 6.21 26.19
C PHE A 409 -6.24 6.33 26.53
N HIS A 410 -5.61 7.42 26.12
CA HIS A 410 -4.23 7.71 26.48
C HIS A 410 -4.08 9.15 26.95
N ARG A 411 -3.36 9.32 28.07
CA ARG A 411 -2.84 10.62 28.51
C ARG A 411 -1.47 10.79 27.88
N VAL A 412 -1.36 11.67 26.88
CA VAL A 412 -0.19 11.76 25.98
C VAL A 412 0.96 12.59 26.55
N GLY A 413 0.84 13.17 27.75
CA GLY A 413 1.98 13.86 28.39
C GLY A 413 1.61 14.81 29.54
N TYR A 414 2.68 15.29 30.19
CA TYR A 414 2.70 16.43 31.13
C TYR A 414 3.08 17.72 30.40
#